data_AF-A0A386ZG14-F1
#
_entry.id   AF-A0A386ZG14-F1
#
_cell.length_a   1.000
_cell.length_b   1.000
_cell.length_c   1.000
_cell.angle_alpha   90.00
_cell.angle_beta   90.00
_cell.angle_gamma   90.00
#
_symmetry.space_group_name_H-M   'P 1'
#
loop_
_entity.id
_entity.type
_entity.pdbx_description
1 polymer ?
#
loop_
_entity_poly.entity_id
_entity_poly.type
_entity_poly.pdbx_seq_one_letter_code
_entity_poly.pdbx_strand_id
1 'polypeptide(L)'
;MLSLQEISDRMEIADLMVRYSHAVDTHQWELLDEIFTPDAHIDYTAMGGPAGDLESTKKFLATVMPNFSAFQHLVANSSIRVEGDHATARTMCHNPMLVTSGDGSRRLMLCGLWYHDTFVRVNGDWRIRQRVEEKSYMFVAPDAVPNS
;
A
#
# COMPACT_ATOMS: atom_id res chain seq x y z
N MET A 1 23.55 -5.78 18.47
CA MET A 1 22.64 -4.62 18.55
C MET A 1 22.62 -3.95 17.19
N LEU A 2 21.51 -3.31 16.81
CA LEU A 2 21.44 -2.54 15.57
C LEU A 2 22.36 -1.31 15.66
N SER A 3 22.93 -0.89 14.52
CA SER A 3 23.67 0.37 14.44
C SER A 3 22.71 1.57 14.41
N LEU A 4 23.21 2.78 14.72
CA LEU A 4 22.39 4.00 14.57
C LEU A 4 21.90 4.19 13.13
N GLN A 5 22.74 3.85 12.14
CA GLN A 5 22.37 3.90 10.74
C GLN A 5 21.20 2.95 10.44
N GLU A 6 21.30 1.69 10.87
CA GLU A 6 20.24 0.71 10.63
C GLU A 6 18.93 1.08 11.36
N ILE A 7 19.02 1.73 12.52
CA ILE A 7 17.84 2.28 13.21
C ILE A 7 17.19 3.38 12.37
N SER A 8 17.98 4.34 11.85
CA SER A 8 17.51 5.40 10.95
C SER A 8 16.83 4.81 9.72
N ASP A 9 17.48 3.85 9.06
CA ASP A 9 17.00 3.23 7.83
C ASP A 9 15.64 2.56 8.03
N ARG A 10 15.48 1.82 9.13
CA ARG A 10 14.20 1.18 9.46
C ARG A 10 13.09 2.20 9.73
N MET A 11 13.42 3.34 10.34
CA MET A 11 12.47 4.43 10.59
C MET A 11 12.08 5.14 9.29
N GLU A 12 13.05 5.43 8.42
CA GLU A 12 12.83 6.04 7.10
C GLU A 12 11.96 5.15 6.21
N ILE A 13 12.20 3.84 6.21
CA ILE A 13 11.37 2.87 5.48
C ILE A 13 9.95 2.79 6.08
N ALA A 14 9.82 2.80 7.41
CA ALA A 14 8.50 2.82 8.04
C ALA A 14 7.70 4.09 7.69
N ASP A 15 8.36 5.25 7.69
CA ASP A 15 7.76 6.52 7.25
C ASP A 15 7.38 6.50 5.76
N LEU A 16 8.23 5.95 4.89
CA LEU A 16 7.95 5.76 3.47
C LEU A 16 6.66 4.95 3.24
N MET A 17 6.41 3.92 4.06
CA MET A 17 5.17 3.14 4.00
C MET A 17 3.94 3.97 4.41
N VAL A 18 4.08 4.84 5.42
CA VAL A 18 3.01 5.77 5.83
C VAL A 18 2.74 6.81 4.74
N ARG A 19 3.80 7.35 4.10
CA ARG A 19 3.66 8.28 2.96
C ARG A 19 2.94 7.64 1.79
N TYR A 20 3.23 6.36 1.48
CA TYR A 20 2.46 5.61 0.49
C TYR A 20 0.97 5.54 0.84
N SER A 21 0.62 5.11 2.06
CA SER A 21 -0.77 5.06 2.50
C SER A 21 -1.45 6.42 2.36
N HIS A 22 -0.79 7.50 2.80
CA HIS A 22 -1.31 8.85 2.70
C HIS A 22 -1.55 9.29 1.24
N ALA A 23 -0.59 9.06 0.34
CA ALA A 23 -0.72 9.40 -1.06
C ALA A 23 -1.94 8.73 -1.70
N VAL A 24 -2.17 7.44 -1.38
CA VAL A 24 -3.33 6.70 -1.89
C VAL A 24 -4.63 7.19 -1.25
N ASP A 25 -4.66 7.33 0.08
CA ASP A 25 -5.84 7.75 0.86
C ASP A 25 -6.31 9.17 0.54
N THR A 26 -5.42 10.02 0.04
CA THR A 26 -5.73 11.42 -0.33
C THR A 26 -5.77 11.67 -1.84
N HIS A 27 -5.64 10.63 -2.65
CA HIS A 27 -5.59 10.72 -4.11
C HIS A 27 -4.48 11.62 -4.67
N GLN A 28 -3.38 11.78 -3.95
CA GLN A 28 -2.23 12.59 -4.37
C GLN A 28 -1.23 11.73 -5.15
N TRP A 29 -1.62 11.30 -6.36
CA TRP A 29 -0.89 10.33 -7.16
C TRP A 29 0.53 10.76 -7.55
N GLU A 30 0.78 12.06 -7.66
CA GLU A 30 2.13 12.60 -7.96
C GLU A 30 3.13 12.33 -6.82
N LEU A 31 2.67 12.16 -5.56
CA LEU A 31 3.56 11.78 -4.47
C LEU A 31 4.18 10.39 -4.67
N LEU A 32 3.57 9.55 -5.52
CA LEU A 32 4.12 8.22 -5.81
C LEU A 32 5.47 8.29 -6.54
N ASP A 33 5.78 9.41 -7.22
CA ASP A 33 7.08 9.64 -7.88
C ASP A 33 8.23 9.86 -6.88
N GLU A 34 7.91 10.18 -5.63
CA GLU A 34 8.88 10.28 -4.52
C GLU A 34 8.97 8.98 -3.71
N ILE A 35 7.93 8.13 -3.79
CA ILE A 35 7.83 6.88 -3.04
C ILE A 35 8.47 5.72 -3.79
N PHE A 36 8.23 5.63 -5.10
CA PHE A 36 8.75 4.57 -5.96
C PHE A 36 9.97 5.04 -6.76
N THR A 37 10.79 4.10 -7.20
CA THR A 37 11.79 4.39 -8.23
C THR A 37 11.10 4.56 -9.59
N PRO A 38 11.67 5.33 -10.53
CA PRO A 38 11.08 5.53 -11.86
C PRO A 38 10.84 4.23 -12.65
N ASP A 39 11.64 3.21 -12.35
CA ASP A 39 11.61 1.87 -12.94
C ASP A 39 11.12 0.81 -11.95
N ALA A 40 10.26 1.21 -11.01
CA ALA A 40 9.67 0.31 -10.04
C ALA A 40 8.72 -0.70 -10.72
N HIS A 41 8.72 -1.92 -10.18
CA HIS A 41 7.75 -2.95 -10.55
C HIS A 41 6.69 -3.10 -9.44
N ILE A 42 5.42 -3.01 -9.82
CA ILE A 42 4.30 -3.02 -8.88
C ILE A 42 3.31 -4.09 -9.31
N ASP A 43 3.01 -5.04 -8.42
CA ASP A 43 2.09 -6.15 -8.65
C ASP A 43 0.97 -6.16 -7.60
N TYR A 44 -0.22 -5.74 -8.04
CA TYR A 44 -1.47 -5.77 -7.27
C TYR A 44 -2.42 -6.90 -7.72
N THR A 45 -1.94 -7.86 -8.52
CA THR A 45 -2.79 -8.92 -9.10
C THR A 45 -3.45 -9.78 -8.03
N ALA A 46 -2.78 -9.97 -6.88
CA ALA A 46 -3.34 -10.70 -5.76
C ALA A 46 -4.66 -10.10 -5.27
N MET A 47 -4.84 -8.77 -5.35
CA MET A 47 -6.06 -8.06 -4.94
C MET A 47 -6.94 -7.64 -6.13
N GLY A 48 -6.65 -8.13 -7.33
CA GLY A 48 -7.43 -7.85 -8.54
C GLY A 48 -7.01 -6.59 -9.31
N GLY A 49 -5.87 -6.00 -8.95
CA GLY A 49 -5.23 -4.92 -9.70
C GLY A 49 -4.28 -5.42 -10.79
N PRO A 50 -3.56 -4.49 -11.46
CA PRO A 50 -2.59 -4.83 -12.49
C PRO A 50 -1.24 -5.25 -11.89
N ALA A 51 -0.41 -5.86 -12.73
CA ALA A 51 1.04 -5.89 -12.55
C ALA A 51 1.69 -5.06 -13.64
N GLY A 52 2.61 -4.16 -13.28
CA GLY A 52 3.18 -3.21 -14.22
C GLY A 52 4.21 -2.26 -13.62
N ASP A 53 4.24 -1.07 -14.18
CA ASP A 53 5.13 0.03 -13.82
C ASP A 53 4.39 1.11 -12.99
N LEU A 54 5.13 2.13 -12.55
CA LEU A 54 4.59 3.24 -11.77
C LEU A 54 3.48 4.01 -12.50
N GLU A 55 3.68 4.29 -13.79
CA GLU A 55 2.75 5.09 -14.59
C GLU A 55 1.41 4.40 -14.80
N SER A 56 1.42 3.12 -15.17
CA SER A 56 0.21 2.31 -15.29
C SER A 56 -0.49 2.12 -13.94
N THR A 57 0.27 2.02 -12.85
CA THR A 57 -0.26 1.95 -11.49
C THR A 57 -0.98 3.23 -11.07
N LYS A 58 -0.37 4.41 -11.30
CA LYS A 58 -1.00 5.73 -11.04
C LYS A 58 -2.34 5.84 -11.76
N LYS A 59 -2.40 5.46 -13.04
CA LYS A 59 -3.63 5.48 -13.86
C LYS A 59 -4.70 4.52 -13.33
N PHE A 60 -4.30 3.32 -12.93
CA PHE A 60 -5.21 2.34 -12.33
C PHE A 60 -5.82 2.87 -11.02
N LEU A 61 -4.99 3.36 -10.09
CA LEU A 61 -5.45 3.90 -8.81
C LEU A 61 -6.40 5.09 -9.02
N ALA A 62 -6.04 6.03 -9.91
CA ALA A 62 -6.88 7.18 -10.24
C ALA A 62 -8.26 6.77 -10.82
N THR A 63 -8.35 5.61 -11.48
CA THR A 63 -9.60 5.07 -12.04
C THR A 63 -10.42 4.34 -10.99
N VAL A 64 -9.76 3.57 -10.12
CA VAL A 64 -10.43 2.63 -9.21
C VAL A 64 -10.82 3.28 -7.89
N MET A 65 -9.94 4.10 -7.31
CA MET A 65 -10.16 4.65 -5.96
C MET A 65 -11.42 5.52 -5.82
N PRO A 66 -11.84 6.31 -6.82
CA PRO A 66 -13.11 7.06 -6.75
C PRO A 66 -14.36 6.20 -6.56
N ASN A 67 -14.31 4.88 -6.80
CA ASN A 67 -15.44 3.97 -6.59
C ASN A 67 -15.68 3.65 -5.09
N PHE A 68 -14.75 4.01 -4.21
CA PHE A 68 -14.86 3.82 -2.78
C PHE A 68 -15.17 5.14 -2.09
N SER A 69 -16.29 5.19 -1.37
CA SER A 69 -16.75 6.40 -0.67
C SER A 69 -15.94 6.75 0.58
N ALA A 70 -15.24 5.76 1.15
CA ALA A 70 -14.30 5.92 2.24
C ALA A 70 -13.35 4.71 2.26
N PHE A 71 -12.10 4.95 2.57
CA PHE A 71 -11.08 3.92 2.76
C PHE A 71 -9.90 4.51 3.55
N GLN A 72 -9.09 3.64 4.12
CA GLN A 72 -7.84 4.02 4.80
C GLN A 72 -6.88 2.83 4.80
N HIS A 73 -5.59 3.08 4.60
CA HIS A 73 -4.56 2.04 4.65
C HIS A 73 -3.87 2.02 6.02
N LEU A 74 -4.11 0.96 6.79
CA LEU A 74 -3.37 0.68 8.02
C LEU A 74 -2.20 -0.25 7.71
N VAL A 75 -1.01 0.34 7.59
CA VAL A 75 0.25 -0.39 7.61
C VAL A 75 0.64 -0.69 9.06
N ALA A 76 0.93 -1.95 9.36
CA ALA A 76 1.18 -2.41 10.72
C ALA A 76 2.56 -3.09 10.82
N ASN A 77 2.61 -4.29 11.41
CA ASN A 77 3.85 -5.01 11.67
C ASN A 77 4.67 -5.19 10.38
N SER A 78 5.92 -4.74 10.43
CA SER A 78 6.87 -4.80 9.33
C SER A 78 8.12 -5.59 9.74
N SER A 79 8.47 -6.60 8.95
CA SER A 79 9.74 -7.31 9.09
C SER A 79 10.73 -6.74 8.08
N ILE A 80 11.60 -5.83 8.51
CA ILE A 80 12.53 -5.08 7.66
C ILE A 80 13.96 -5.64 7.82
N ARG A 81 14.64 -5.89 6.71
CA ARG A 81 16.06 -6.25 6.64
C ARG A 81 16.79 -5.25 5.75
N VAL A 82 17.79 -4.57 6.31
CA VAL A 82 18.61 -3.56 5.61
C VAL A 82 20.00 -4.13 5.35
N GLU A 83 20.52 -3.90 4.15
CA GLU A 83 21.83 -4.33 3.67
C GLU A 83 22.47 -3.18 2.88
N GLY A 84 23.13 -2.26 3.58
CA GLY A 84 23.71 -1.05 2.99
C GLY A 84 22.61 -0.17 2.37
N ASP A 85 22.68 0.05 1.06
CA ASP A 85 21.72 0.86 0.31
C ASP A 85 20.54 0.05 -0.27
N HIS A 86 20.37 -1.20 0.18
CA HIS A 86 19.24 -2.06 -0.17
C HIS A 86 18.47 -2.50 1.07
N ALA A 87 17.17 -2.73 0.92
CA ALA A 87 16.39 -3.36 1.97
C ALA A 87 15.28 -4.24 1.38
N THR A 88 14.77 -5.16 2.21
CA THR A 88 13.55 -5.91 1.94
C THR A 88 12.62 -5.78 3.13
N ALA A 89 11.31 -5.76 2.88
CA ALA A 89 10.32 -5.81 3.94
C ALA A 89 9.13 -6.68 3.57
N ARG A 90 8.58 -7.33 4.61
CA ARG A 90 7.21 -7.86 4.57
C ARG A 90 6.37 -7.07 5.56
N THR A 91 5.36 -6.36 5.05
CA THR A 91 4.55 -5.42 5.83
C THR A 91 3.08 -5.79 5.76
N MET A 92 2.44 -5.91 6.93
CA MET A 92 1.00 -6.14 7.01
C MET A 92 0.24 -4.88 6.61
N CYS A 93 -0.80 -5.04 5.79
CA CYS A 93 -1.73 -3.98 5.45
C CYS A 93 -3.19 -4.42 5.68
N HIS A 94 -3.94 -3.58 6.39
CA HIS A 94 -5.38 -3.66 6.49
C HIS A 94 -6.01 -2.46 5.78
N ASN A 95 -6.92 -2.74 4.87
CA ASN A 95 -7.58 -1.71 4.08
C ASN A 95 -9.10 -1.93 4.08
N PRO A 96 -9.82 -1.38 5.07
CA PRO A 96 -11.27 -1.30 5.02
C PRO A 96 -11.71 -0.28 3.95
N MET A 97 -12.68 -0.66 3.13
CA MET A 97 -13.22 0.16 2.04
C MET A 97 -14.75 0.12 2.05
N LEU A 98 -15.40 1.28 1.91
CA LEU A 98 -16.85 1.39 1.73
C LEU A 98 -17.20 1.49 0.24
N VAL A 99 -17.74 0.39 -0.29
CA VAL A 99 -18.29 0.31 -1.65
C VAL A 99 -19.71 0.87 -1.63
N THR A 100 -20.00 1.81 -2.53
CA THR A 100 -21.37 2.31 -2.74
C THR A 100 -21.93 1.71 -4.02
N SER A 101 -23.03 0.99 -3.90
CA SER A 101 -23.77 0.43 -5.05
C SER A 101 -24.59 1.51 -5.75
N GLY A 102 -25.01 1.25 -6.99
CA GLY A 102 -25.83 2.19 -7.77
C GLY A 102 -27.20 2.51 -7.17
N ASP A 103 -27.71 1.67 -6.26
CA ASP A 103 -28.94 1.90 -5.49
C ASP A 103 -28.72 2.73 -4.21
N GLY A 104 -27.49 3.18 -3.94
CA GLY A 104 -27.11 3.94 -2.76
C GLY A 104 -26.79 3.09 -1.52
N SER A 105 -26.92 1.76 -1.59
CA SER A 105 -26.50 0.87 -0.51
C SER A 105 -24.98 0.91 -0.32
N ARG A 106 -24.52 0.78 0.93
CA ARG A 106 -23.10 0.78 1.29
C ARG A 106 -22.71 -0.53 1.93
N ARG A 107 -21.61 -1.12 1.46
CA ARG A 107 -21.06 -2.35 2.01
C ARG A 107 -19.60 -2.15 2.41
N LEU A 108 -19.26 -2.62 3.61
CA LEU A 108 -17.89 -2.62 4.10
C LEU A 108 -17.15 -3.83 3.55
N MET A 109 -16.14 -3.57 2.73
CA MET A 109 -15.16 -4.55 2.30
C MET A 109 -13.93 -4.45 3.20
N LEU A 110 -13.48 -5.57 3.75
CA LEU A 110 -12.27 -5.69 4.55
C LEU A 110 -11.22 -6.47 3.75
N CYS A 111 -10.14 -5.78 3.41
CA CYS A 111 -8.99 -6.36 2.76
C CYS A 111 -7.84 -6.51 3.76
N GLY A 112 -7.29 -7.72 3.87
CA GLY A 112 -6.05 -8.00 4.56
C GLY A 112 -5.03 -8.53 3.58
N LEU A 113 -3.86 -7.94 3.53
CA LEU A 113 -2.78 -8.33 2.62
C LEU A 113 -1.41 -8.10 3.25
N TRP A 114 -0.40 -8.66 2.59
CA TRP A 114 1.00 -8.37 2.86
C TRP A 114 1.61 -7.66 1.66
N TYR A 115 2.32 -6.57 1.92
CA TYR A 115 3.27 -6.02 0.96
C TYR A 115 4.61 -6.76 1.10
N HIS A 116 5.11 -7.26 -0.02
CA HIS A 116 6.49 -7.72 -0.16
C HIS A 116 7.25 -6.68 -0.97
N ASP A 117 8.02 -5.87 -0.27
CA ASP A 117 8.70 -4.72 -0.83
C ASP A 117 10.21 -4.94 -0.91
N THR A 118 10.81 -4.47 -1.99
CA THR A 118 12.26 -4.20 -2.05
C THR A 118 12.48 -2.69 -2.12
N PHE A 119 13.55 -2.24 -1.48
CA PHE A 119 13.90 -0.83 -1.38
C PHE A 119 15.33 -0.61 -1.84
N VAL A 120 15.58 0.58 -2.36
CA VAL A 120 16.91 1.07 -2.71
C VAL A 120 17.05 2.52 -2.27
N ARG A 121 18.23 2.89 -1.78
CA ARG A 121 18.56 4.28 -1.51
C ARG A 121 18.97 4.99 -2.80
N VAL A 122 18.32 6.10 -3.10
CA VAL A 122 18.62 6.95 -4.27
C VAL A 122 18.88 8.36 -3.77
N ASN A 123 20.10 8.85 -3.96
CA ASN A 123 20.51 10.21 -3.54
C ASN A 123 20.29 10.51 -2.04
N GLY A 124 20.37 9.49 -1.19
CA GLY A 124 20.17 9.62 0.26
C GLY A 124 18.81 9.10 0.75
N ASP A 125 17.81 9.04 -0.11
CA ASP A 125 16.43 8.70 0.27
C ASP A 125 16.06 7.27 -0.10
N TRP A 126 15.35 6.57 0.80
CA TRP A 126 14.77 5.27 0.50
C TRP A 126 13.58 5.39 -0.47
N ARG A 127 13.54 4.50 -1.45
CA ARG A 127 12.42 4.35 -2.40
C ARG A 127 12.08 2.88 -2.60
N ILE A 128 10.81 2.61 -2.90
CA ILE A 128 10.33 1.27 -3.25
C ILE A 128 10.73 0.96 -4.68
N ARG A 129 11.49 -0.12 -4.87
CA ARG A 129 11.88 -0.63 -6.18
C ARG A 129 10.94 -1.71 -6.69
N GLN A 130 10.43 -2.54 -5.80
CA GLN A 130 9.44 -3.55 -6.13
C GLN A 130 8.40 -3.60 -5.03
N ARG A 131 7.13 -3.74 -5.42
CA ARG A 131 6.02 -4.09 -4.53
C ARG A 131 5.24 -5.25 -5.11
N VAL A 132 5.04 -6.30 -4.33
CA VAL A 132 4.12 -7.40 -4.66
C VAL A 132 3.15 -7.59 -3.51
N GLU A 133 1.86 -7.64 -3.82
CA GLU A 133 0.84 -7.97 -2.84
C GLU A 133 0.67 -9.49 -2.68
N GLU A 134 0.52 -9.93 -1.44
CA GLU A 134 0.07 -11.28 -1.10
C GLU A 134 -1.26 -11.16 -0.35
N LYS A 135 -2.34 -11.70 -0.91
CA LYS A 135 -3.65 -11.69 -0.26
C LYS A 135 -3.63 -12.54 1.01
N SER A 136 -4.03 -11.96 2.14
CA SER A 136 -4.32 -12.71 3.36
C SER A 136 -5.80 -13.06 3.46
N TYR A 137 -6.69 -12.07 3.33
CA TYR A 137 -8.13 -12.28 3.31
C TYR A 137 -8.84 -11.17 2.55
N MET A 138 -10.04 -11.48 2.08
CA MET A 138 -10.99 -10.51 1.56
C MET A 138 -12.38 -10.91 2.07
N PHE A 139 -13.07 -9.98 2.71
CA PHE A 139 -14.37 -10.22 3.30
C PHE A 139 -15.28 -9.03 3.05
N VAL A 140 -16.50 -9.27 2.58
CA VAL A 140 -17.53 -8.24 2.48
C VAL A 140 -18.49 -8.45 3.63
N ALA A 141 -18.61 -7.44 4.49
CA ALA A 141 -19.54 -7.47 5.61
C ALA A 141 -20.97 -7.64 5.08
N PRO A 142 -21.77 -8.52 5.70
CA PRO A 142 -23.18 -8.63 5.35
C PRO A 142 -23.88 -7.30 5.60
N ASP A 143 -25.00 -7.08 4.91
CA ASP A 143 -25.86 -5.93 5.17
C ASP A 143 -26.25 -5.93 6.65
N ALA A 144 -26.29 -4.75 7.27
CA ALA A 144 -26.69 -4.63 8.67
C ALA A 144 -28.10 -5.24 8.83
N VAL A 145 -28.21 -6.31 9.62
CA VAL A 145 -29.52 -6.83 10.02
C VAL A 145 -30.17 -5.71 10.84
N PRO A 146 -31.39 -5.25 10.49
CA PRO A 146 -32.08 -4.28 11.32
C PRO A 146 -32.15 -4.84 12.75
N ASN A 147 -31.64 -4.09 13.73
CA ASN A 147 -31.84 -4.45 15.12
C ASN A 147 -33.36 -4.57 15.35
N SER A 148 -33.82 -5.78 15.65
CA SER A 148 -35.19 -6.08 16.06
C SER A 148 -35.57 -5.36 17.33
#